data_AF-A0A392NIM9-F1
#
_entry.id   AF-A0A392NIM9-F1
#
_cell.length_a   1.000
_cell.length_b   1.000
_cell.length_c   1.000
_cell.angle_alpha   90.00
_cell.angle_beta   90.00
_cell.angle_gamma   90.00
#
_symmetry.space_group_name_H-M   'P 1'
#
loop_
_entity.id
_entity.type
_entity.pdbx_description
1 polymer ?
#
loop_
_entity_poly.entity_id
_entity_poly.type
_entity_poly.pdbx_seq_one_letter_code
_entity_poly.pdbx_strand_id
1 'polypeptide(L)'
;MPKGYMKVCALKMENRVLHWIIAHVLRPKFGSFARVGNLEVDLMYLLKNGTKVDWHHFIIDRMFEIKNGGKTPALSFCSMIGAILDNFGIVANDVVVTPRFL
;
A
#
# COMPACT_ATOMS: atom_id res chain seq x y z
N MET A 1 -7.01 20.11 -0.07
CA MET A 1 -6.13 19.47 0.94
C MET A 1 -4.72 20.03 0.83
N PRO A 2 -4.03 20.31 1.95
CA PRO A 2 -2.71 20.92 1.90
C PRO A 2 -1.70 19.99 1.20
N LYS A 3 -0.93 20.55 0.28
CA LYS A 3 0.18 19.86 -0.40
C LYS A 3 1.41 19.94 0.50
N GLY A 4 1.59 18.97 1.40
CA GLY A 4 2.76 18.93 2.28
C GLY A 4 2.74 17.76 3.26
N TYR A 5 3.93 17.27 3.63
CA TYR A 5 4.09 16.20 4.61
C TYR A 5 3.82 16.72 6.03
N MET A 6 3.00 16.00 6.82
CA MET A 6 2.84 16.29 8.26
C MET A 6 3.84 15.51 9.10
N LYS A 7 4.23 16.03 10.27
CA LYS A 7 5.05 15.27 11.23
C LYS A 7 4.16 14.33 12.05
N VAL A 8 4.61 13.09 12.29
CA VAL A 8 3.89 12.12 13.14
C VAL A 8 3.69 12.65 14.55
N CYS A 9 4.60 13.45 15.08
CA CYS A 9 4.45 14.08 16.40
C CYS A 9 3.23 15.01 16.49
N ALA A 10 2.71 15.52 15.38
CA ALA A 10 1.49 16.33 15.36
C ALA A 10 0.20 15.48 15.45
N LEU A 11 0.31 14.15 15.30
CA LEU A 11 -0.83 13.23 15.44
C LEU A 11 -1.07 12.87 16.92
N LYS A 12 -2.35 12.71 17.29
CA LYS A 12 -2.78 12.09 18.57
C LYS A 12 -2.23 10.66 18.68
N MET A 13 -2.06 10.16 19.91
CA MET A 13 -1.40 8.87 20.16
C MET A 13 -2.07 7.69 19.44
N GLU A 14 -3.40 7.61 19.46
CA GLU A 14 -4.18 6.61 18.72
C GLU A 14 -3.89 6.65 17.21
N ASN A 15 -3.84 7.86 16.64
CA ASN A 15 -3.54 8.06 15.23
C ASN A 15 -2.08 7.70 14.89
N ARG A 16 -1.14 7.76 15.85
CA ARG A 16 0.25 7.32 15.64
C ARG A 16 0.34 5.81 15.49
N VAL A 17 -0.44 5.05 16.26
CA VAL A 17 -0.53 3.58 16.12
C VAL A 17 -1.10 3.22 14.75
N LEU A 18 -2.19 3.88 14.34
CA LEU A 18 -2.79 3.66 13.03
C LEU A 18 -1.83 4.00 11.88
N HIS A 19 -1.13 5.13 11.96
CA HIS A 19 -0.08 5.49 11.01
C HIS A 19 1.04 4.45 10.97
N TRP A 20 1.45 3.91 12.12
CA TRP A 20 2.47 2.88 12.18
C TRP A 20 2.05 1.61 11.43
N ILE A 21 0.82 1.12 11.66
CA ILE A 21 0.26 -0.04 10.96
C ILE A 21 0.23 0.23 9.44
N ILE A 22 -0.25 1.40 9.03
CA ILE A 22 -0.32 1.74 7.60
C ILE A 22 1.07 1.80 6.99
N ALA A 23 2.01 2.53 7.59
CA ALA A 23 3.33 2.77 7.02
C ALA A 23 4.25 1.54 7.03
N HIS A 24 3.99 0.55 7.89
CA HIS A 24 4.80 -0.67 7.98
C HIS A 24 4.14 -1.89 7.35
N VAL A 25 2.82 -2.02 7.45
CA VAL A 25 2.08 -3.22 7.02
C VAL A 25 1.40 -2.99 5.67
N LEU A 26 0.57 -1.95 5.55
CA LEU A 26 -0.28 -1.77 4.37
C LEU A 26 0.45 -1.09 3.21
N ARG A 27 1.27 -0.09 3.51
CA ARG A 27 2.06 0.67 2.54
C ARG A 27 3.46 0.88 3.10
N PRO A 28 4.31 -0.17 3.11
CA PRO A 28 5.71 -0.04 3.44
C PRO A 28 6.30 1.10 2.63
N LYS A 29 6.91 2.09 3.29
CA LYS A 29 7.60 3.20 2.63
C LYS A 29 9.09 3.16 2.92
N PHE A 30 9.88 3.61 1.95
CA PHE A 30 11.30 3.87 2.14
C PHE A 30 11.49 5.37 2.42
N GLY A 31 12.10 5.68 3.57
CA GLY A 31 12.34 7.04 4.02
C GLY A 31 11.84 7.28 5.45
N SER A 32 11.52 8.54 5.77
CA SER A 32 11.19 8.92 7.14
C SER A 32 9.79 8.46 7.54
N PHE A 33 9.71 7.48 8.44
CA PHE A 33 8.47 7.09 9.13
C PHE A 33 7.85 8.24 9.94
N ALA A 34 8.66 9.25 10.31
CA ALA A 34 8.22 10.43 11.02
C ALA A 34 7.45 11.45 10.15
N ARG A 35 7.38 11.24 8.83
CA ARG A 35 6.54 12.03 7.91
C ARG A 35 5.28 11.26 7.59
N VAL A 36 4.15 11.95 7.57
CA VAL A 36 2.84 11.44 7.15
C VAL A 36 2.54 12.07 5.80
N GLY A 37 2.40 11.24 4.76
CA GLY A 37 2.00 11.67 3.43
C GLY A 37 0.48 11.75 3.28
N ASN A 38 0.01 12.50 2.29
CA ASN A 38 -1.43 12.73 2.07
C ASN A 38 -2.24 11.43 1.95
N LEU A 39 -1.74 10.45 1.17
CA LEU A 39 -2.42 9.15 1.03
C LEU A 39 -2.51 8.37 2.34
N GLU A 40 -1.51 8.50 3.22
CA GLU A 40 -1.54 7.87 4.55
C GLU A 40 -2.61 8.53 5.42
N VAL A 41 -2.72 9.86 5.37
CA VAL A 41 -3.77 10.61 6.09
C VAL A 41 -5.17 10.21 5.60
N ASP A 42 -5.35 10.11 4.29
CA ASP A 42 -6.64 9.75 3.69
C ASP A 42 -7.04 8.33 4.10
N LEU A 43 -6.10 7.38 4.06
CA LEU A 43 -6.34 6.01 4.51
C LEU A 43 -6.61 5.93 6.03
N MET A 44 -5.88 6.71 6.84
CA MET A 44 -6.15 6.82 8.28
C MET A 44 -7.56 7.33 8.55
N TYR A 45 -8.02 8.32 7.80
CA TYR A 45 -9.36 8.87 7.92
C TYR A 45 -10.44 7.85 7.54
N LEU A 46 -10.26 7.16 6.41
CA LEU A 46 -11.20 6.14 5.94
C LEU A 46 -11.32 4.97 6.92
N LEU A 47 -10.19 4.48 7.43
CA LEU A 47 -10.16 3.40 8.43
C LEU A 47 -10.79 3.82 9.75
N LYS A 48 -10.52 5.05 10.21
CA LYS A 48 -11.10 5.57 11.46
C LYS A 48 -12.62 5.72 11.38
N ASN A 49 -13.14 6.07 10.21
CA ASN A 49 -14.58 6.21 10.00
C ASN A 49 -15.28 4.89 9.63
N GLY A 50 -14.54 3.79 9.52
CA GLY A 50 -15.09 2.50 9.10
C GLY A 50 -15.62 2.49 7.67
N THR A 51 -15.16 3.43 6.83
CA THR A 51 -15.57 3.51 5.42
C THR A 51 -14.99 2.33 4.67
N LYS A 52 -15.79 1.70 3.81
CA LYS A 52 -15.31 0.63 2.91
C LYS A 52 -14.25 1.21 1.97
N VAL A 53 -13.03 0.68 2.04
CA VAL A 53 -11.94 0.99 1.12
C VAL A 53 -11.97 -0.03 -0.01
N ASP A 54 -11.87 0.42 -1.26
CA ASP A 54 -11.64 -0.49 -2.38
C ASP A 54 -10.18 -0.96 -2.37
N TRP A 55 -9.97 -2.07 -1.66
CA TRP A 55 -8.66 -2.65 -1.45
C TRP A 55 -8.00 -3.11 -2.76
N HIS A 56 -8.80 -3.57 -3.74
CA HIS A 56 -8.26 -4.05 -5.01
C HIS A 56 -7.62 -2.89 -5.78
N HIS A 57 -8.35 -1.78 -5.90
CA HIS A 57 -7.83 -0.57 -6.55
C HIS A 57 -6.61 -0.02 -5.82
N PHE A 58 -6.65 0.02 -4.48
CA PHE A 58 -5.52 0.47 -3.66
C PHE A 58 -4.24 -0.35 -3.88
N ILE A 59 -4.38 -1.68 -3.97
CA ILE A 59 -3.24 -2.59 -4.21
C ILE A 59 -2.69 -2.40 -5.63
N ILE A 60 -3.56 -2.29 -6.64
CA ILE A 60 -3.17 -2.11 -8.05
C ILE A 60 -2.42 -0.78 -8.23
N ASP A 61 -2.94 0.32 -7.70
CA ASP A 61 -2.28 1.63 -7.75
C ASP A 61 -0.89 1.57 -7.10
N ARG A 62 -0.79 0.84 -5.97
CA ARG A 62 0.49 0.65 -5.29
C ARG A 62 1.48 -0.17 -6.13
N MET A 63 1.01 -1.20 -6.82
CA MET A 63 1.84 -1.98 -7.75
C MET A 63 2.35 -1.14 -8.92
N PHE A 64 1.49 -0.30 -9.51
CA PHE A 64 1.89 0.63 -10.57
C PHE A 64 2.91 1.68 -10.09
N GLU A 65 2.74 2.23 -8.88
CA GLU A 65 3.70 3.16 -8.28
C GLU A 65 5.09 2.52 -8.11
N ILE A 66 5.15 1.25 -7.69
CA ILE A 66 6.39 0.48 -7.58
C ILE A 66 7.00 0.23 -8.97
N LYS A 67 6.19 -0.21 -9.94
CA LYS A 67 6.63 -0.48 -11.33
C LYS A 67 7.23 0.76 -12.00
N ASN A 68 6.63 1.94 -11.79
CA ASN A 68 6.99 3.18 -12.48
C ASN A 68 8.21 3.91 -11.86
N GLY A 69 9.01 3.23 -11.02
CA GLY A 69 10.25 3.78 -10.46
C GLY A 69 10.17 4.17 -8.99
N GLY A 70 9.15 3.70 -8.26
CA GLY A 70 9.11 3.82 -6.81
C GLY A 70 10.30 3.12 -6.17
N LYS A 71 11.18 3.85 -5.47
CA LYS A 71 12.28 3.32 -4.65
C LYS A 71 11.80 2.60 -3.38
N THR A 72 10.71 1.84 -3.47
CA THR A 72 10.18 1.06 -2.36
C THR A 72 10.42 -0.40 -2.66
N PRO A 73 10.89 -1.22 -1.70
CA PRO A 73 11.09 -2.63 -1.95
C PRO A 73 9.76 -3.22 -2.37
N ALA A 74 9.72 -3.71 -3.61
CA ALA A 74 8.62 -4.45 -4.20
C ALA A 74 8.32 -5.78 -3.47
N LEU A 75 8.93 -6.02 -2.31
CA LEU A 75 9.26 -7.34 -1.80
C LEU A 75 8.33 -7.85 -0.70
N SER A 76 7.34 -7.10 -0.21
CA SER A 76 6.39 -7.67 0.76
C SER A 76 5.14 -8.22 0.08
N PHE A 77 4.36 -7.38 -0.61
CA PHE A 77 3.11 -7.83 -1.23
C PHE A 77 3.34 -8.70 -2.47
N CYS A 78 4.24 -8.33 -3.38
CA CYS A 78 4.48 -9.15 -4.57
C CYS A 78 5.20 -10.46 -4.21
N SER A 79 6.03 -10.48 -3.18
CA SER A 79 6.63 -11.72 -2.66
C SER A 79 5.59 -12.59 -1.97
N MET A 80 4.70 -12.02 -1.15
CA MET A 80 3.62 -12.77 -0.51
C MET A 80 2.62 -13.31 -1.53
N ILE A 81 2.20 -12.49 -2.50
CA ILE A 81 1.32 -12.91 -3.60
C ILE A 81 2.05 -13.94 -4.47
N GLY A 82 3.33 -13.73 -4.79
CA GLY A 82 4.15 -14.69 -5.51
C GLY A 82 4.26 -16.03 -4.78
N ALA A 83 4.51 -16.02 -3.47
CA ALA A 83 4.58 -17.22 -2.64
C ALA A 83 3.22 -17.93 -2.55
N ILE A 84 2.12 -17.18 -2.50
CA ILE A 84 0.77 -17.76 -2.56
C ILE A 84 0.54 -18.41 -3.93
N LEU A 85 0.85 -17.73 -5.02
CA LEU A 85 0.68 -18.25 -6.39
C LEU A 85 1.55 -19.49 -6.64
N ASP A 86 2.79 -19.47 -6.17
CA ASP A 86 3.73 -20.59 -6.25
C ASP A 86 3.24 -21.80 -5.43
N ASN A 87 2.68 -21.57 -4.24
CA ASN A 87 2.02 -22.62 -3.46
C ASN A 87 0.82 -23.25 -4.18
N PHE A 88 0.16 -22.52 -5.09
CA PHE A 88 -0.91 -23.04 -5.95
C PHE A 88 -0.40 -23.59 -7.30
N GLY A 89 0.92 -23.60 -7.53
CA GLY A 89 1.51 -24.05 -8.79
C GLY A 89 1.23 -23.13 -9.98
N ILE A 90 0.85 -21.87 -9.73
CA ILE A 90 0.57 -20.86 -10.75
C ILE A 90 1.90 -20.18 -11.11
N VAL A 91 2.52 -20.62 -12.20
CA VAL A 91 3.80 -20.08 -12.67
C VAL A 91 3.54 -18.81 -13.49
N ALA A 92 4.16 -17.69 -13.11
CA ALA A 92 3.99 -16.39 -13.80
C ALA A 92 4.50 -16.36 -15.26
N ASN A 93 5.10 -17.45 -15.75
CA ASN A 93 5.69 -17.58 -17.07
C ASN A 93 4.79 -18.29 -18.09
N ASP A 94 3.63 -18.82 -17.68
CA ASP A 94 2.68 -19.32 -18.67
C ASP A 94 2.02 -18.13 -19.36
N VAL A 95 1.95 -18.23 -20.69
CA VAL A 95 1.36 -17.24 -21.61
C VAL A 95 0.17 -16.57 -20.92
N VAL A 96 0.31 -15.29 -20.61
CA VAL A 96 -0.73 -14.52 -19.94
C VAL A 96 -1.93 -14.46 -20.89
N VAL A 97 -2.85 -15.43 -20.75
CA VAL A 97 -4.20 -15.32 -21.26
C VAL A 97 -4.86 -14.30 -20.35
N THR A 98 -4.68 -13.02 -20.67
CA THR A 98 -5.51 -11.98 -20.09
C THR A 98 -6.96 -12.37 -20.44
N PRO A 99 -7.83 -12.69 -19.45
CA PRO A 99 -9.24 -12.74 -19.76
C PRO A 99 -9.61 -11.31 -20.16
N ARG A 100 -9.84 -11.12 -21.46
CA ARG A 100 -10.26 -9.85 -22.03
C ARG A 100 -11.67 -9.57 -21.50
N PHE A 101 -11.74 -8.98 -20.31
CA PHE A 101 -12.93 -8.29 -19.84
C PHE A 101 -12.88 -6.86 -20.38
N LEU A 102 -13.01 -6.74 -21.71
CA LEU A 102 -13.43 -5.55 -22.44
C LEU A 102 -14.22 -6.02 -23.66
#